data_AF-A0A6M2E391-F1
#
_entry.id   AF-A0A6M2E391-F1
#
_cell.length_a   1.000
_cell.length_b   1.000
_cell.length_c   1.000
_cell.angle_alpha   90.00
_cell.angle_beta   90.00
_cell.angle_gamma   90.00
#
_symmetry.space_group_name_H-M   'P 1'
#
loop_
_entity.id
_entity.type
_entity.pdbx_description
1 polymer ?
#
loop_
_entity_poly.entity_id
_entity_poly.type
_entity_poly.pdbx_seq_one_letter_code
_entity_poly.pdbx_strand_id
1 'polypeptide(L)'
;KCPDPKAVFRGGSNMITIRNFVRNCTCKLPDGSLGSYGSDVNCFSGRNEIGNCKNGTCHVTQVPYGCSGKIPTGQDNISLPTVCAFECDNDNGRKGWEYYPPGTKCQNQDDTPYNTTCKRTGSGNETICVEFIPPPFGC
;
A
#
# COMPACT_ATOMS: atom_id res chain seq x y z
N LYS A 1 -14.83 26.26 -7.94
CA LYS A 1 -14.33 24.86 -8.10
C LYS A 1 -13.00 24.75 -7.35
N CYS A 2 -12.71 23.61 -6.71
CA CYS A 2 -11.43 23.40 -6.05
C CYS A 2 -10.26 23.49 -7.05
N PRO A 3 -9.08 23.98 -6.61
CA PRO A 3 -7.88 23.96 -7.42
C PRO A 3 -7.45 22.52 -7.71
N ASP A 4 -6.62 22.32 -8.74
CA ASP A 4 -6.18 20.99 -9.13
C ASP A 4 -5.56 20.22 -7.94
N PRO A 5 -5.97 18.96 -7.74
CA PRO A 5 -5.55 18.17 -6.58
C PRO A 5 -4.04 17.91 -6.62
N LYS A 6 -3.34 18.40 -5.59
CA LYS A 6 -1.92 18.12 -5.37
C LYS A 6 -1.60 18.03 -3.88
N ALA A 7 -0.73 17.09 -3.53
CA ALA A 7 -0.22 16.91 -2.18
C ALA A 7 1.27 17.21 -2.20
N VAL A 8 1.70 18.14 -1.35
CA VAL A 8 3.10 18.54 -1.25
C VAL A 8 3.69 18.02 0.04
N PHE A 9 4.86 17.39 -0.04
CA PHE A 9 5.59 16.80 1.07
C PHE A 9 7.01 17.36 1.10
N ARG A 10 7.60 17.43 2.30
CA ARG A 10 9.00 17.82 2.44
C ARG A 10 9.85 16.56 2.41
N GLY A 11 10.68 16.42 1.39
CA GLY A 11 11.69 15.37 1.27
C GLY A 11 13.08 15.97 1.50
N GLY A 12 13.51 16.03 2.76
CA GLY A 12 14.76 16.69 3.14
C GLY A 12 14.74 18.20 2.82
N SER A 13 15.66 18.63 1.95
CA SER A 13 15.73 20.02 1.45
C SER A 13 14.76 20.33 0.31
N ASN A 14 14.16 19.31 -0.31
CA ASN A 14 13.31 19.46 -1.50
C ASN A 14 11.82 19.28 -1.17
N MET A 15 10.96 19.85 -2.02
CA MET A 15 9.51 19.66 -1.97
C MET A 15 9.09 18.61 -3.00
N ILE A 16 8.45 17.53 -2.55
CA ILE A 16 7.90 16.46 -3.39
C ILE A 16 6.43 16.80 -3.64
N THR A 17 6.04 16.92 -4.90
CA THR A 17 4.65 17.17 -5.29
C THR A 17 4.06 15.91 -5.93
N ILE A 18 3.04 15.35 -5.29
CA ILE A 18 2.25 14.24 -5.81
C ILE A 18 0.99 14.82 -6.45
N ARG A 19 0.87 14.66 -7.77
CA ARG A 19 -0.30 15.11 -8.53
C ARG A 19 -1.47 14.15 -8.30
N ASN A 20 -2.70 14.65 -8.40
CA ASN A 20 -3.94 13.88 -8.21
C ASN A 20 -4.14 13.31 -6.81
N PHE A 21 -3.39 13.79 -5.83
CA PHE A 21 -3.56 13.46 -4.42
C PHE A 21 -3.82 14.72 -3.61
N VAL A 22 -4.61 14.62 -2.54
CA VAL A 22 -4.83 15.73 -1.60
C VAL A 22 -4.60 15.28 -0.16
N ARG A 23 -4.18 16.20 0.70
CA ARG A 23 -4.11 15.95 2.16
C ARG A 23 -5.46 16.14 2.85
N ASN A 24 -6.35 16.93 2.23
CA ASN A 24 -7.68 17.19 2.73
C ASN A 24 -8.65 17.17 1.54
N CYS A 25 -9.77 16.49 1.72
CA CYS A 25 -10.81 16.39 0.70
C CYS A 25 -11.71 17.63 0.62
N THR A 26 -11.42 18.64 1.43
CA THR A 26 -11.97 19.99 1.33
C THR A 26 -10.93 20.99 0.84
N CYS A 27 -11.40 22.05 0.19
CA CYS A 27 -10.58 23.15 -0.30
C CYS A 27 -11.21 24.49 0.09
N LYS A 28 -10.41 25.53 0.27
CA LYS A 28 -10.94 26.90 0.36
C LYS A 28 -11.14 27.46 -1.04
N LEU A 29 -12.34 27.97 -1.32
CA LEU A 29 -12.68 28.64 -2.55
C LEU A 29 -12.28 30.13 -2.47
N PRO A 30 -12.16 30.85 -3.62
CA PRO A 30 -11.76 32.26 -3.64
C PRO A 30 -12.67 33.20 -2.84
N ASP A 31 -13.94 32.82 -2.66
CA ASP A 31 -14.95 33.53 -1.87
C ASP A 31 -14.86 33.24 -0.36
N GLY A 32 -13.88 32.43 0.07
CA GLY A 32 -13.69 32.02 1.45
C GLY A 32 -14.56 30.85 1.89
N SER A 33 -15.47 30.36 1.04
CA SER A 33 -16.30 29.19 1.33
C SER A 33 -15.49 27.89 1.21
N LEU A 34 -16.01 26.81 1.82
CA LEU A 34 -15.42 25.47 1.71
C LEU A 34 -16.03 24.72 0.53
N GLY A 35 -15.19 24.34 -0.42
CA GLY A 35 -15.51 23.37 -1.47
C GLY A 35 -15.03 21.97 -1.10
N SER A 36 -15.48 20.98 -1.86
CA SER A 36 -15.06 19.58 -1.71
C SER A 36 -14.53 19.02 -3.03
N TYR A 37 -13.51 18.16 -2.93
CA TYR A 37 -13.00 17.38 -4.05
C TYR A 37 -14.00 16.26 -4.43
N GLY A 38 -13.97 15.88 -5.71
CA GLY A 38 -14.80 14.79 -6.25
C GLY A 38 -14.41 13.42 -5.72
N SER A 39 -15.31 12.44 -5.87
CA SER A 39 -15.12 11.10 -5.29
C SER A 39 -13.98 10.29 -5.92
N ASP A 40 -13.50 10.75 -7.06
CA ASP A 40 -12.42 10.19 -7.88
C ASP A 40 -11.02 10.69 -7.45
N VAL A 41 -10.96 11.71 -6.59
CA VAL A 41 -9.69 12.29 -6.14
C VAL A 41 -9.07 11.42 -5.04
N ASN A 42 -7.81 11.01 -5.22
CA ASN A 42 -7.07 10.28 -4.19
C ASN A 42 -6.69 11.22 -3.05
N CYS A 43 -6.60 10.67 -1.84
CA CYS A 43 -6.25 11.43 -0.66
C CYS A 43 -5.32 10.64 0.25
N PHE A 44 -4.52 11.37 1.03
CA PHE A 44 -3.78 10.82 2.16
C PHE A 44 -4.58 11.06 3.43
N SER A 45 -4.86 10.00 4.18
CA SER A 45 -5.45 10.10 5.52
C SER A 45 -4.46 10.81 6.46
N GLY A 46 -4.94 11.24 7.63
CA GLY A 46 -4.08 11.80 8.68
C GLY A 46 -3.00 10.83 9.20
N ARG A 47 -3.05 9.56 8.78
CA ARG A 47 -2.06 8.50 9.09
C ARG A 47 -1.21 8.10 7.87
N ASN A 48 -1.23 8.92 6.81
CA ASN A 48 -0.56 8.65 5.53
C ASN A 48 -1.10 7.42 4.77
N GLU A 49 -2.30 6.94 5.10
CA GLU A 49 -2.95 5.88 4.34
C GLU A 49 -3.56 6.47 3.06
N ILE A 50 -3.56 5.71 1.97
CA ILE A 50 -4.16 6.15 0.72
C ILE A 50 -5.65 5.80 0.71
N GLY A 51 -6.48 6.78 0.35
CA GLY A 51 -7.91 6.59 0.16
C GLY A 51 -8.45 7.44 -0.98
N ASN A 52 -9.77 7.53 -1.05
CA ASN A 52 -10.48 8.39 -1.99
C ASN A 52 -11.32 9.41 -1.24
N CYS A 53 -11.41 10.62 -1.79
CA CYS A 53 -12.34 11.60 -1.27
C CYS A 53 -13.77 11.09 -1.43
N LYS A 54 -14.64 11.34 -0.45
CA LYS A 54 -16.08 11.18 -0.57
C LYS A 54 -16.72 12.09 0.46
N ASN A 55 -17.65 12.94 0.04
CA ASN A 55 -18.33 13.91 0.90
C ASN A 55 -17.38 14.75 1.77
N GLY A 56 -16.26 15.22 1.20
CA GLY A 56 -15.27 16.04 1.91
C GLY A 56 -14.39 15.28 2.92
N THR A 57 -14.50 13.95 3.00
CA THR A 57 -13.70 13.09 3.89
C THR A 57 -12.83 12.13 3.09
N CYS A 58 -11.64 11.79 3.59
CA CYS A 58 -10.78 10.79 2.99
C CYS A 58 -11.19 9.39 3.46
N HIS A 59 -11.72 8.57 2.56
CA HIS A 59 -12.12 7.20 2.84
C HIS A 59 -11.03 6.23 2.40
N VAL A 60 -10.35 5.68 3.38
CA VAL A 60 -9.36 4.61 3.18
C VAL A 60 -10.11 3.29 3.02
N THR A 61 -9.89 2.60 1.91
CA THR A 61 -10.37 1.22 1.77
C THR A 61 -9.37 0.32 2.47
N GLN A 62 -9.76 -0.27 3.59
CA GLN A 62 -8.97 -1.31 4.21
C GLN A 62 -8.99 -2.55 3.32
N VAL A 63 -7.80 -3.03 2.94
CA VAL A 63 -7.63 -4.34 2.30
C VAL A 63 -7.50 -5.36 3.43
N PRO A 64 -8.50 -6.22 3.67
CA PRO A 64 -8.45 -7.20 4.75
C PRO A 64 -7.35 -8.24 4.52
N TYR A 65 -6.81 -8.75 5.62
CA TYR A 65 -5.95 -9.93 5.61
C TYR A 65 -6.77 -11.19 5.28
N GLY A 66 -6.21 -12.04 4.43
CA GLY A 66 -6.75 -13.33 4.03
C GLY A 66 -7.24 -13.36 2.59
N CYS A 67 -6.76 -14.35 1.84
CA CYS A 67 -7.24 -14.71 0.52
C CYS A 67 -7.98 -16.03 0.65
N SER A 68 -9.30 -16.05 0.53
CA SER A 68 -10.08 -17.29 0.72
C SER A 68 -9.80 -18.32 -0.40
N GLY A 69 -8.70 -19.07 -0.28
CA GLY A 69 -8.29 -20.11 -1.23
C GLY A 69 -7.97 -19.58 -2.63
N LYS A 70 -7.55 -18.33 -2.76
CA LYS A 70 -7.26 -17.68 -4.06
C LYS A 70 -5.77 -17.53 -4.32
N ILE A 71 -5.41 -17.61 -5.59
CA ILE A 71 -4.05 -17.47 -6.14
C ILE A 71 -3.71 -15.96 -6.21
N PRO A 72 -2.44 -15.57 -6.04
CA PRO A 72 -1.98 -14.19 -6.25
C PRO A 72 -2.51 -13.56 -7.54
N THR A 73 -3.10 -12.37 -7.46
CA THR A 73 -3.48 -11.62 -8.66
C THR A 73 -2.28 -10.85 -9.20
N GLY A 74 -2.08 -10.83 -10.52
CA GLY A 74 -1.12 -9.93 -11.18
C GLY A 74 0.35 -10.36 -11.09
N GLN A 75 0.63 -11.60 -10.67
CA GLN A 75 1.97 -12.15 -10.78
C GLN A 75 2.08 -12.95 -12.08
N ASP A 76 2.88 -12.45 -13.02
CA ASP A 76 3.30 -13.28 -14.15
C ASP A 76 4.07 -14.48 -13.59
N ASN A 77 3.69 -15.70 -13.99
CA ASN A 77 4.29 -16.98 -13.54
C ASN A 77 5.82 -17.10 -13.74
N ILE A 78 6.45 -16.09 -14.34
CA ILE A 78 7.87 -16.03 -14.71
C ILE A 78 8.68 -15.26 -13.65
N SER A 79 8.06 -14.34 -12.91
CA SER A 79 8.78 -13.40 -12.02
C SER A 79 8.67 -13.82 -10.55
N LEU A 80 9.82 -13.95 -9.88
CA LEU A 80 9.86 -14.18 -8.44
C LEU A 80 9.23 -13.00 -7.69
N PRO A 81 8.42 -13.26 -6.65
CA PRO A 81 7.93 -12.19 -5.79
C PRO A 81 9.11 -11.49 -5.11
N THR A 82 9.08 -10.16 -5.07
CA THR A 82 10.11 -9.35 -4.39
C THR A 82 9.84 -9.23 -2.89
N VAL A 83 8.57 -9.36 -2.50
CA VAL A 83 8.11 -9.41 -1.12
C VAL A 83 7.29 -10.67 -0.91
N CYS A 84 7.30 -11.21 0.30
CA CYS A 84 6.59 -12.44 0.63
C CYS A 84 5.11 -12.21 1.00
N ALA A 85 4.47 -11.24 0.35
CA ALA A 85 3.05 -10.96 0.44
C ALA A 85 2.45 -10.76 -0.96
N PHE A 86 1.17 -11.03 -1.11
CA PHE A 86 0.44 -10.88 -2.37
C PHE A 86 -0.96 -10.32 -2.14
N GLU A 87 -1.48 -9.63 -3.16
CA GLU A 87 -2.89 -9.26 -3.24
C GLU A 87 -3.70 -10.36 -3.94
N CYS A 88 -4.98 -10.45 -3.60
CA CYS A 88 -5.93 -11.35 -4.24
C CYS A 88 -7.30 -10.69 -4.39
N ASP A 89 -8.11 -11.18 -5.33
CA ASP A 89 -9.52 -10.84 -5.44
C ASP A 89 -10.38 -11.95 -4.83
N ASN A 90 -11.14 -11.62 -3.79
CA ASN A 90 -12.11 -12.54 -3.19
C ASN A 90 -13.38 -12.66 -4.07
N ASP A 91 -14.19 -13.69 -3.83
CA ASP A 91 -15.38 -14.04 -4.65
C ASP A 91 -16.41 -12.92 -4.86
N ASN A 92 -16.38 -11.88 -4.01
CA ASN A 92 -17.24 -10.70 -4.12
C ASN A 92 -16.56 -9.50 -4.81
N GLY A 93 -15.45 -9.71 -5.52
CA GLY A 93 -14.64 -8.64 -6.11
C GLY A 93 -13.95 -7.73 -5.08
N ARG A 94 -13.84 -8.19 -3.83
CA ARG A 94 -13.12 -7.46 -2.77
C ARG A 94 -11.66 -7.84 -2.80
N LYS A 95 -10.78 -6.84 -2.87
CA LYS A 95 -9.35 -7.03 -2.67
C LYS A 95 -9.07 -7.58 -1.26
N GLY A 96 -8.14 -8.51 -1.17
CA GLY A 96 -7.53 -9.02 0.06
C GLY A 96 -6.02 -9.09 -0.12
N TRP A 97 -5.31 -9.41 0.95
CA TRP A 97 -3.88 -9.71 0.88
C TRP A 97 -3.48 -10.83 1.84
N GLU A 98 -2.44 -11.57 1.51
CA GLU A 98 -1.92 -12.67 2.33
C GLU A 98 -0.42 -12.87 2.14
N TYR A 99 0.23 -13.59 3.05
CA TYR A 99 1.64 -13.95 2.95
C TYR A 99 1.83 -15.23 2.13
N TYR A 100 2.89 -15.27 1.33
CA TYR A 100 3.31 -16.53 0.71
C TYR A 100 3.75 -17.54 1.78
N PRO A 101 3.49 -18.84 1.57
CA PRO A 101 3.93 -19.85 2.51
C PRO A 101 5.46 -19.91 2.59
N PRO A 102 6.02 -20.31 3.74
CA PRO A 102 7.45 -20.54 3.88
C PRO A 102 7.98 -21.49 2.80
N GLY A 103 9.16 -21.18 2.24
CA GLY A 103 9.76 -21.95 1.15
C GLY A 103 9.40 -21.49 -0.26
N THR A 104 8.41 -20.59 -0.41
CA THR A 104 8.13 -19.93 -1.70
C THR A 104 9.37 -19.20 -2.19
N LYS A 105 9.81 -19.46 -3.43
CA LYS A 105 10.94 -18.74 -4.03
C LYS A 105 10.63 -17.26 -4.13
N CYS A 106 11.59 -16.41 -3.79
CA CYS A 106 11.46 -14.96 -3.85
C CYS A 106 12.81 -14.33 -4.20
N GLN A 107 12.80 -13.06 -4.61
CA GLN A 107 14.01 -12.30 -4.87
C GLN A 107 14.07 -11.10 -3.95
N ASN A 108 15.04 -11.06 -3.04
CA ASN A 108 15.29 -9.87 -2.26
C ASN A 108 16.02 -8.85 -3.16
N GLN A 109 15.60 -7.58 -3.09
CA GLN A 109 16.16 -6.49 -3.90
C GLN A 109 16.92 -5.46 -3.05
N ASP A 110 17.20 -5.76 -1.79
CA ASP A 110 18.03 -4.94 -0.91
C ASP A 110 19.50 -5.07 -1.35
N ASP A 111 20.18 -3.94 -1.52
CA ASP A 111 21.55 -3.82 -2.02
C ASP A 111 21.81 -4.53 -3.35
N THR A 112 22.29 -5.78 -3.30
CA THR A 112 22.58 -6.63 -4.46
C THR A 112 21.51 -7.70 -4.55
N PRO A 113 20.67 -7.73 -5.61
CA PRO A 113 19.58 -8.69 -5.69
C PRO A 113 20.02 -10.14 -5.56
N TYR A 114 19.34 -10.91 -4.73
CA TYR A 114 19.62 -12.32 -4.50
C TYR A 114 18.34 -13.14 -4.43
N ASN A 115 18.41 -14.37 -4.96
CA ASN A 115 17.29 -15.30 -4.93
C ASN A 115 17.34 -16.10 -3.61
N THR A 116 16.21 -16.14 -2.91
CA THR A 116 16.06 -16.89 -1.65
C THR A 116 14.64 -17.47 -1.58
N THR A 117 14.18 -17.81 -0.38
CA THR A 117 12.82 -18.23 -0.11
C THR A 117 12.19 -17.39 0.99
N CYS A 118 10.85 -17.35 0.99
CA CYS A 118 10.07 -16.76 2.06
C CYS A 118 10.30 -17.52 3.36
N LYS A 119 10.65 -16.81 4.43
CA LYS A 119 10.93 -17.37 5.76
C LYS A 119 9.98 -16.78 6.79
N ARG A 120 9.45 -17.62 7.67
CA ARG A 120 8.50 -17.21 8.72
C ARG A 120 9.19 -16.37 9.78
N THR A 121 8.64 -15.20 10.08
CA THR A 121 9.12 -14.32 11.15
C THR A 121 8.14 -14.31 12.33
N GLY A 122 8.67 -14.26 13.55
CA GLY A 122 7.90 -14.21 14.79
C GLY A 122 6.89 -15.36 14.97
N SER A 123 5.84 -15.08 15.75
CA SER A 123 4.79 -16.04 16.12
C SER A 123 3.62 -16.10 15.11
N GLY A 124 3.58 -15.20 14.12
CA GLY A 124 2.48 -15.04 13.17
C GLY A 124 2.68 -15.82 11.86
N ASN A 125 1.79 -15.62 10.88
CA ASN A 125 1.90 -16.16 9.53
C ASN A 125 2.73 -15.28 8.59
N GLU A 126 3.36 -14.23 9.13
CA GLU A 126 4.22 -13.33 8.39
C GLU A 126 5.45 -14.06 7.84
N THR A 127 5.73 -13.83 6.56
CA THR A 127 6.94 -14.30 5.91
C THR A 127 7.67 -13.15 5.24
N ILE A 128 9.00 -13.22 5.23
CA ILE A 128 9.88 -12.21 4.65
C ILE A 128 10.88 -12.86 3.69
N CYS A 129 11.27 -12.13 2.65
CA CYS A 129 12.22 -12.59 1.64
C CYS A 129 13.64 -12.23 2.06
N VAL A 130 14.30 -13.10 2.82
CA VAL A 130 15.68 -12.87 3.32
C VAL A 130 16.49 -14.16 3.31
N GLU A 131 17.82 -14.03 3.27
CA GLU A 131 18.71 -15.19 3.35
C GLU A 131 18.69 -15.83 4.74
N PHE A 132 18.68 -15.02 5.79
CA PHE A 132 18.64 -15.46 7.18
C PHE A 132 17.74 -14.55 8.00
N ILE A 133 16.95 -15.13 8.92
CA ILE A 133 16.21 -14.36 9.92
C ILE A 133 17.11 -14.30 11.16
N PRO A 134 17.66 -13.12 11.50
CA PRO A 134 18.43 -12.98 12.73
C PRO A 134 17.59 -13.36 13.95
N PRO A 135 18.20 -13.92 15.01
CA PRO A 135 17.51 -14.20 16.28
C PRO A 135 16.78 -12.94 16.79
N PRO A 136 15.65 -13.12 17.48
CA PRO A 136 14.58 -12.13 17.50
C PRO A 136 15.04 -10.78 18.03
N PHE A 137 14.85 -9.73 17.23
CA PHE A 137 14.60 -8.40 17.76
C PHE A 137 13.25 -8.48 18.48
N GLY A 138 13.30 -8.54 19.81
CA GLY A 138 12.12 -8.24 20.62
C GLY A 138 11.64 -6.84 20.23
N CYS A 139 10.37 -6.75 19.82
CA CYS A 139 9.66 -5.48 19.70
C CYS A 139 9.57 -4.78 21.06
#